data_AF-A0A6S7FT70-F1
#
_entry.id   AF-A0A6S7FT70-F1
#
_cell.length_a   1.000
_cell.length_b   1.000
_cell.length_c   1.000
_cell.angle_alpha   90.00
_cell.angle_beta   90.00
_cell.angle_gamma   90.00
#
_symmetry.space_group_name_H-M   'P 1'
#
loop_
_entity.id
_entity.type
_entity.pdbx_description
1 polymer ?
#
loop_
_entity_poly.entity_id
_entity_poly.type
_entity_poly.pdbx_seq_one_letter_code
_entity_poly.pdbx_strand_id
1 'polypeptide(L)'
;MEDIYQSISMNKRLKKLDKLDMIEERIKGMESNLKDVKHLVEYAHGEIEDMKNANSQKEKTERETMGRLEKLEQKILHYKTAFSKGDSSKPCPIVVKFNRYQQREDVRVNAHKLKGTKIGISEQFPKEIANVRKKPLP
;
A
#
# COMPACT_ATOMS: atom_id res chain seq x y z
N MET A 1 -83.45 -24.47 21.29
CA MET A 1 -82.10 -24.80 21.78
C MET A 1 -81.08 -24.72 20.64
N GLU A 2 -81.40 -25.20 19.42
CA GLU A 2 -80.59 -24.99 18.21
C GLU A 2 -80.11 -23.54 17.99
N ASP A 3 -81.00 -22.55 18.05
CA ASP A 3 -80.68 -21.16 17.67
C ASP A 3 -79.62 -20.52 18.58
N ILE A 4 -79.64 -20.85 19.87
CA ILE A 4 -78.65 -20.37 20.85
C ILE A 4 -77.28 -21.00 20.55
N TYR A 5 -77.25 -22.29 20.21
CA TYR A 5 -76.02 -22.97 19.82
C TYR A 5 -75.42 -22.40 18.53
N GLN A 6 -76.25 -22.10 17.53
CA GLN A 6 -75.81 -21.45 16.30
C GLN A 6 -75.26 -20.05 16.56
N SER A 7 -75.91 -19.26 17.44
CA SER A 7 -75.44 -17.94 17.87
C SER A 7 -74.07 -17.98 18.56
N ILE A 8 -73.84 -18.92 19.47
CA ILE A 8 -72.55 -19.08 20.16
C ILE A 8 -71.45 -19.48 19.17
N SER A 9 -71.78 -20.37 18.21
CA SER A 9 -70.87 -20.78 17.14
C SER A 9 -70.50 -19.61 16.22
N MET A 10 -71.47 -18.79 15.83
CA MET A 10 -71.25 -17.57 15.06
C MET A 10 -70.36 -16.57 15.79
N ASN A 11 -70.61 -16.31 17.07
CA ASN A 11 -69.79 -15.41 17.87
C ASN A 11 -68.33 -15.89 18.00
N LYS A 12 -68.10 -17.20 18.09
CA LYS A 12 -66.74 -17.77 18.05
C LYS A 12 -66.06 -17.56 16.70
N ARG A 13 -66.82 -17.59 15.59
CA ARG A 13 -66.29 -17.33 14.23
C ARG A 13 -65.97 -15.85 14.05
N LEU A 14 -66.81 -14.94 14.53
CA LEU A 14 -66.56 -13.49 14.49
C LEU A 14 -65.22 -13.13 15.15
N LYS A 15 -64.99 -13.62 16.38
CA LYS A 15 -63.72 -13.40 17.10
C LYS A 15 -62.49 -13.98 16.40
N LYS A 16 -62.66 -14.99 15.55
CA LYS A 16 -61.57 -15.53 14.72
C LYS A 16 -61.31 -14.64 13.50
N LEU A 17 -62.35 -14.03 12.95
CA LEU A 17 -62.25 -13.06 11.85
C LEU A 17 -61.44 -11.83 12.27
N ASP A 18 -61.75 -11.25 13.43
CA ASP A 18 -61.01 -10.08 13.95
C ASP A 18 -59.50 -10.38 14.10
N LYS A 19 -59.16 -11.60 14.52
CA LYS A 19 -57.76 -12.03 14.64
C LYS A 19 -57.09 -12.21 13.28
N LEU A 20 -57.83 -12.63 12.25
CA LEU A 20 -57.32 -12.76 10.90
C LEU A 20 -56.99 -11.37 10.32
N ASP A 21 -57.86 -10.38 10.51
CA ASP A 21 -57.62 -9.00 10.04
C ASP A 21 -56.38 -8.40 10.72
N MET A 22 -56.23 -8.61 12.03
CA MET A 22 -55.02 -8.18 12.76
C MET A 22 -53.75 -8.85 12.24
N ILE A 23 -53.84 -10.09 11.79
CA ILE A 23 -52.69 -10.81 11.20
C ILE A 23 -52.39 -10.27 9.81
N GLU A 24 -53.41 -10.00 8.99
CA GLU A 24 -53.25 -9.45 7.65
C GLU A 24 -52.52 -8.10 7.67
N GLU A 25 -52.93 -7.19 8.55
CA GLU A 25 -52.28 -5.89 8.69
C GLU A 25 -50.83 -6.01 9.17
N ARG A 26 -50.54 -6.99 10.04
CA ARG A 26 -49.15 -7.29 10.44
C ARG A 26 -48.32 -7.84 9.28
N ILE A 27 -48.90 -8.71 8.45
CA ILE A 27 -48.22 -9.26 7.27
C ILE A 27 -47.90 -8.13 6.29
N LYS A 28 -48.84 -7.24 5.98
CA LYS A 28 -48.61 -6.07 5.13
C LYS A 28 -47.47 -5.19 5.66
N GLY A 29 -47.45 -4.93 6.96
CA GLY A 29 -46.37 -4.19 7.61
C GLY A 29 -45.01 -4.89 7.48
N MET A 30 -44.97 -6.22 7.67
CA MET A 30 -43.75 -7.01 7.49
C MET A 30 -43.25 -7.00 6.04
N GLU A 31 -44.15 -7.07 5.05
CA GLU A 31 -43.79 -7.01 3.63
C GLU A 31 -43.14 -5.66 3.27
N SER A 32 -43.68 -4.55 3.78
CA SER A 32 -43.07 -3.23 3.61
C SER A 32 -41.66 -3.18 4.19
N ASN A 33 -41.48 -3.64 5.43
CA ASN A 33 -40.17 -3.65 6.09
C ASN A 33 -39.17 -4.53 5.32
N LEU A 34 -39.60 -5.68 4.81
CA LEU A 34 -38.75 -6.57 4.01
C LEU A 34 -38.27 -5.90 2.72
N LYS A 35 -39.13 -5.09 2.08
CA LYS A 35 -38.76 -4.33 0.88
C LYS A 35 -37.67 -3.30 1.19
N ASP A 36 -37.80 -2.58 2.30
CA ASP A 36 -36.82 -1.58 2.71
C ASP A 36 -35.47 -2.23 3.07
N VAL A 37 -35.50 -3.33 3.82
CA VAL A 37 -34.30 -4.12 4.16
C VAL A 37 -33.61 -4.62 2.89
N LYS A 38 -34.37 -5.08 1.90
CA LYS A 38 -33.80 -5.54 0.62
C LYS A 38 -33.01 -4.43 -0.07
N HIS A 39 -33.56 -3.22 -0.16
CA HIS A 39 -32.87 -2.09 -0.78
C HIS A 39 -31.60 -1.69 -0.03
N LEU A 40 -31.63 -1.72 1.31
CA LEU A 40 -30.45 -1.44 2.13
C LEU A 40 -29.34 -2.49 1.90
N VAL A 41 -29.72 -3.77 1.77
CA VAL A 41 -28.77 -4.86 1.49
C VAL A 41 -28.18 -4.72 0.10
N GLU A 42 -28.98 -4.39 -0.92
CA GLU A 42 -28.50 -4.13 -2.29
C GLU A 42 -27.48 -2.98 -2.32
N TYR A 43 -27.79 -1.88 -1.63
CA TYR A 43 -26.87 -0.74 -1.51
C TYR A 43 -25.57 -1.12 -0.81
N ALA A 44 -25.65 -1.80 0.34
CA ALA A 44 -24.47 -2.23 1.09
C ALA A 44 -23.58 -3.19 0.28
N HIS A 45 -24.18 -4.09 -0.52
CA HIS A 45 -23.42 -4.97 -1.39
C HIS A 45 -22.64 -4.21 -2.47
N GLY A 46 -23.24 -3.21 -3.11
CA GLY A 46 -22.55 -2.36 -4.08
C GLY A 46 -21.35 -1.64 -3.45
N GLU A 47 -21.54 -1.05 -2.28
CA GLU A 47 -20.48 -0.34 -1.57
C GLU A 47 -19.33 -1.29 -1.14
N ILE A 48 -19.67 -2.51 -0.72
CA ILE A 48 -18.67 -3.55 -0.42
C ILE A 48 -17.87 -3.94 -1.67
N GLU A 49 -18.51 -4.04 -2.83
CA GLU A 49 -17.84 -4.38 -4.09
C GLU A 49 -16.86 -3.29 -4.52
N ASP A 50 -17.29 -2.02 -4.45
CA ASP A 50 -16.44 -0.88 -4.74
C ASP A 50 -15.22 -0.81 -3.79
N MET A 51 -15.45 -1.03 -2.49
CA MET A 51 -14.37 -1.10 -1.50
C MET A 51 -13.38 -2.24 -1.80
N LYS A 52 -13.87 -3.42 -2.21
CA LYS A 52 -13.01 -4.55 -2.59
C LYS A 52 -12.17 -4.22 -3.82
N ASN A 53 -12.75 -3.58 -4.82
CA ASN A 53 -12.05 -3.17 -6.04
C ASN A 53 -10.96 -2.14 -5.73
N ALA A 54 -11.27 -1.13 -4.91
CA ALA A 54 -10.30 -0.13 -4.46
C ALA A 54 -9.15 -0.76 -3.67
N ASN A 55 -9.44 -1.69 -2.76
CA ASN A 55 -8.42 -2.39 -1.99
C ASN A 55 -7.53 -3.28 -2.87
N SER A 56 -8.10 -3.98 -3.85
CA SER A 56 -7.34 -4.79 -4.82
C SER A 56 -6.32 -3.97 -5.59
N GLN A 57 -6.68 -2.74 -6.00
CA GLN A 57 -5.73 -1.83 -6.65
C GLN A 57 -4.64 -1.34 -5.69
N LYS A 58 -5.01 -0.97 -4.45
CA LYS A 58 -4.04 -0.56 -3.43
C LYS A 58 -3.00 -1.66 -3.17
N GLU A 59 -3.43 -2.91 -2.99
CA GLU A 59 -2.51 -4.04 -2.78
C GLU A 59 -1.51 -4.24 -3.92
N LYS A 60 -1.94 -4.05 -5.18
CA LYS A 60 -1.04 -4.14 -6.34
C LYS A 60 0.02 -3.05 -6.28
N THR A 61 -0.39 -1.81 -6.01
CA THR A 61 0.55 -0.69 -5.89
C THR A 61 1.52 -0.88 -4.73
N GLU A 62 1.05 -1.38 -3.59
CA GLU A 62 1.88 -1.68 -2.43
C GLU A 62 2.94 -2.75 -2.77
N ARG A 63 2.55 -3.85 -3.41
CA ARG A 63 3.51 -4.88 -3.85
C ARG A 63 4.58 -4.34 -4.78
N GLU A 64 4.19 -3.50 -5.74
CA GLU A 64 5.16 -2.87 -6.66
C GLU A 64 6.13 -1.94 -5.92
N THR A 65 5.62 -1.11 -5.00
CA THR A 65 6.46 -0.21 -4.21
C THR A 65 7.42 -0.97 -3.30
N MET A 66 6.96 -2.03 -2.64
CA MET A 66 7.78 -2.91 -1.81
C MET A 66 8.90 -3.56 -2.62
N GLY A 67 8.60 -4.09 -3.81
CA GLY A 67 9.63 -4.67 -4.68
C GLY A 67 10.66 -3.65 -5.17
N ARG A 68 10.29 -2.37 -5.35
CA ARG A 68 11.25 -1.29 -5.65
C ARG A 68 12.12 -0.96 -4.43
N LEU A 69 11.53 -0.95 -3.25
CA LEU A 69 12.20 -0.67 -1.97
C LEU A 69 13.27 -1.73 -1.68
N GLU A 70 12.92 -3.00 -1.80
CA GLU A 70 13.85 -4.12 -1.63
C GLU A 70 15.07 -4.02 -2.57
N LYS A 71 14.85 -3.69 -3.85
CA LYS A 71 15.93 -3.47 -4.81
C LYS A 71 16.83 -2.30 -4.42
N LEU A 72 16.28 -1.24 -3.83
CA LEU A 72 17.07 -0.10 -3.35
C LEU A 72 17.88 -0.46 -2.10
N GLU A 73 17.28 -1.21 -1.16
CA GLU A 73 17.97 -1.70 0.03
C GLU A 73 19.14 -2.61 -0.33
N GLN A 74 18.95 -3.54 -1.27
CA GLN A 74 20.03 -4.38 -1.80
C GLN A 74 21.15 -3.55 -2.42
N LYS A 75 20.82 -2.50 -3.19
CA LYS A 75 21.82 -1.57 -3.75
C LYS A 75 22.56 -0.82 -2.65
N ILE A 76 21.87 -0.30 -1.63
CA ILE A 76 22.49 0.38 -0.50
C ILE A 76 23.43 -0.56 0.25
N LEU A 77 23.01 -1.80 0.50
CA LEU A 77 23.84 -2.81 1.15
C LEU A 77 25.10 -3.12 0.33
N HIS A 78 24.96 -3.26 -0.99
CA HIS A 78 26.10 -3.42 -1.89
C HIS A 78 27.06 -2.23 -1.80
N TYR A 79 26.54 -0.99 -1.83
CA TYR A 79 27.35 0.22 -1.67
C TYR A 79 28.01 0.31 -0.28
N LYS A 80 27.37 -0.16 0.80
CA LYS A 80 28.02 -0.19 2.12
C LYS A 80 29.14 -1.25 2.15
N THR A 81 28.84 -2.48 1.77
CA THR A 81 29.78 -3.61 1.86
C THR A 81 30.97 -3.49 0.90
N ALA A 82 30.80 -2.93 -0.29
CA ALA A 82 31.89 -2.73 -1.25
C ALA A 82 32.86 -1.61 -0.83
N PHE A 83 32.41 -0.64 -0.06
CA PHE A 83 33.20 0.52 0.36
C PHE A 83 33.74 0.43 1.80
N SER A 84 33.23 -0.50 2.62
CA SER A 84 33.66 -0.73 4.02
C SER A 84 34.77 -1.78 4.19
N LYS A 85 35.49 -2.19 3.14
CA LYS A 85 36.61 -3.17 3.25
C LYS A 85 37.92 -2.58 3.82
N GLY A 86 37.85 -1.51 4.60
CA GLY A 86 39.00 -0.90 5.28
C GLY A 86 38.70 -0.68 6.76
N ASP A 87 39.76 -0.62 7.57
CA ASP A 87 39.70 -0.43 9.03
C ASP A 87 38.58 0.54 9.45
N SER A 88 37.73 0.14 10.41
CA SER A 88 36.61 0.94 10.95
C SER A 88 37.01 2.30 11.51
N SER A 89 38.31 2.53 11.69
CA SER A 89 38.91 3.78 12.14
C SER A 89 38.96 4.87 11.05
N LYS A 90 38.92 4.50 9.77
CA LYS A 90 38.99 5.46 8.65
C LYS A 90 37.58 5.78 8.12
N PRO A 91 37.23 7.06 7.93
CA PRO A 91 35.93 7.42 7.38
C PRO A 91 35.77 6.90 5.96
N CYS A 92 34.56 6.43 5.62
CA CYS A 92 34.26 5.94 4.28
C CYS A 92 34.46 7.05 3.23
N PRO A 93 35.07 6.74 2.07
CA PRO A 93 35.23 7.72 1.00
C PRO A 93 33.88 8.13 0.43
N ILE A 94 33.66 9.44 0.26
CA ILE A 94 32.44 10.00 -0.32
C ILE A 94 32.58 10.01 -1.85
N VAL A 95 31.60 9.43 -2.56
CA VAL A 95 31.54 9.45 -4.02
C VAL A 95 30.55 10.53 -4.46
N VAL A 96 31.05 11.55 -5.17
CA VAL A 96 30.24 12.63 -5.71
C VAL A 96 30.01 12.42 -7.20
N LYS A 97 28.75 12.50 -7.64
CA LYS A 97 28.38 12.49 -9.06
C LYS A 97 28.06 13.90 -9.50
N PHE A 98 28.76 14.36 -10.54
CA PHE A 98 28.53 15.67 -11.14
C PHE A 98 27.56 15.56 -12.30
N ASN A 99 26.72 16.58 -12.48
CA ASN A 99 25.78 16.64 -13.61
C ASN A 99 26.52 16.88 -14.94
N ARG A 100 27.61 17.65 -14.91
CA ARG A 100 28.43 17.97 -16.08
C ARG A 100 29.89 17.58 -15.86
N TYR A 101 30.55 17.18 -16.96
CA TYR A 101 31.98 16.86 -16.95
C TYR A 101 32.84 18.05 -16.48
N GLN A 102 32.51 19.27 -16.92
CA GLN A 102 33.22 20.50 -16.56
C GLN A 102 33.29 20.69 -15.04
N GLN A 103 32.17 20.50 -14.33
CA GLN A 103 32.12 20.65 -12.87
C GLN A 103 33.06 19.68 -12.15
N ARG A 104 33.14 18.44 -12.62
CA ARG A 104 34.07 17.44 -12.08
C ARG A 104 35.52 17.84 -12.32
N GLU A 105 35.81 18.33 -13.52
CA GLU A 105 37.15 18.71 -13.94
C GLU A 105 37.66 19.94 -13.17
N ASP A 106 36.80 20.93 -12.95
CA ASP A 106 37.11 22.10 -12.12
C ASP A 106 37.52 21.69 -10.69
N VAL A 107 36.82 20.72 -10.10
CA VAL A 107 37.16 20.18 -8.78
C VAL A 107 38.49 19.43 -8.82
N ARG A 108 38.72 18.59 -9.86
CA ARG A 108 39.95 17.82 -10.03
C ARG A 108 41.18 18.72 -10.15
N VAL A 109 41.10 19.76 -10.98
CA VAL A 109 42.20 20.72 -11.20
C VAL A 109 42.50 21.48 -9.91
N ASN A 110 41.47 21.89 -9.16
CA ASN A 110 41.65 22.63 -7.91
C ASN A 110 42.04 21.76 -6.70
N ALA A 111 42.02 20.42 -6.82
CA ALA A 111 42.31 19.52 -5.71
C ALA A 111 43.69 19.73 -5.07
N HIS A 112 44.68 20.20 -5.84
CA HIS A 112 46.02 20.51 -5.32
C HIS A 112 46.02 21.59 -4.23
N LYS A 113 45.00 22.48 -4.22
CA LYS A 113 44.82 23.52 -3.19
C LYS A 113 44.51 22.95 -1.81
N LEU A 114 44.10 21.68 -1.72
CA LEU A 114 43.83 20.98 -0.46
C LEU A 114 45.09 20.39 0.18
N LYS A 115 46.27 20.60 -0.42
CA LYS A 115 47.56 20.15 0.14
C LYS A 115 47.75 20.73 1.54
N GLY A 116 48.00 19.87 2.52
CA GLY A 116 48.13 20.24 3.94
C GLY A 116 46.86 20.01 4.76
N THR A 117 45.71 19.75 4.12
CA THR A 117 44.51 19.29 4.82
C THR A 117 44.51 17.76 4.97
N LYS A 118 43.63 17.23 5.82
CA LYS A 118 43.42 15.78 5.99
C LYS A 118 42.51 15.15 4.92
N ILE A 119 42.19 15.91 3.86
CA ILE A 119 41.22 15.51 2.83
C ILE A 119 41.97 15.34 1.50
N GLY A 120 41.72 14.24 0.82
CA GLY A 120 42.20 13.98 -0.53
C GLY A 120 41.05 13.81 -1.50
N ILE A 121 41.16 14.40 -2.69
CA ILE A 121 40.22 14.20 -3.80
C ILE A 121 40.94 13.40 -4.88
N SER A 122 40.32 12.33 -5.34
CA SER A 122 40.80 11.49 -6.43
C SER A 122 39.67 11.08 -7.36
N GLU A 123 39.99 10.83 -8.62
CA GLU A 123 39.01 10.32 -9.59
C GLU A 123 38.72 8.85 -9.34
N GLN A 124 37.45 8.48 -9.47
CA GLN A 124 37.02 7.09 -9.41
C GLN A 124 37.19 6.43 -10.78
N PHE A 125 38.10 5.47 -10.86
CA PHE A 125 38.32 4.66 -12.06
C PHE A 125 37.75 3.26 -11.91
N PRO A 126 37.30 2.63 -13.02
CA PRO A 126 37.20 1.18 -13.12
C PRO A 126 38.51 0.51 -12.70
N LYS A 127 38.42 -0.69 -12.12
CA LYS A 127 39.57 -1.40 -11.53
C LYS A 127 40.70 -1.61 -12.55
N GLU A 128 40.34 -1.84 -13.80
CA GLU A 128 41.24 -2.06 -14.92
C GLU A 128 42.13 -0.83 -15.14
N ILE A 129 41.53 0.36 -15.23
CA ILE A 129 42.24 1.62 -15.43
C ILE A 129 43.10 1.97 -14.21
N ALA A 130 42.56 1.75 -13.00
CA ALA A 130 43.32 1.98 -11.76
C ALA A 130 44.59 1.11 -11.70
N ASN A 131 44.49 -0.16 -12.12
CA ASN A 131 45.63 -1.07 -12.15
C ASN A 131 46.67 -0.67 -13.22
N VAL A 132 46.22 -0.21 -14.38
CA VAL A 132 47.13 0.31 -15.43
C VAL A 132 47.89 1.53 -14.92
N ARG A 133 47.21 2.49 -14.27
CA ARG A 133 47.85 3.70 -13.73
C ARG A 133 48.85 3.45 -12.59
N LYS A 134 48.71 2.34 -11.88
CA LYS A 134 49.66 1.93 -10.83
C LYS A 134 50.96 1.35 -11.40
N LYS A 135 50.95 0.88 -12.65
CA LYS A 135 52.15 0.38 -13.29
C LYS A 135 53.07 1.57 -13.61
N PRO A 136 54.38 1.48 -13.31
CA PRO A 136 55.32 2.49 -13.77
C PRO A 136 55.31 2.52 -15.30
N LEU A 137 55.42 3.73 -15.86
CA LEU A 137 55.68 3.87 -17.30
C LEU A 137 57.05 3.23 -17.60
N PRO A 138 57.20 2.55 -18.75
CA PRO A 138 58.49 2.02 -19.18
C PRO A 138 59.56 3.11 -19.34
#